data_AF-A0AAV9A2F8-F1
#
_entry.id   AF-A0AAV9A2F8-F1
#
_cell.length_a   1.000
_cell.length_b   1.000
_cell.length_c   1.000
_cell.angle_alpha   90.00
_cell.angle_beta   90.00
_cell.angle_gamma   90.00
#
_symmetry.space_group_name_H-M   'P 1'
#
loop_
_entity.id
_entity.type
_entity.pdbx_description
1 polymer ?
#
loop_
_entity_poly.entity_id
_entity_poly.type
_entity_poly.pdbx_seq_one_letter_code
_entity_poly.pdbx_strand_id
1 'polypeptide(L)'
;MAYKLPCVQSYSMHIDSVAYPSSNDSTSAKIVHDNVKSNDAEVKKYFKDPSAEFVDTEDIDNFLDELGPRFTDWSGCNPLPVDADLLPCMVPGYRPPFRYLPHRTRWSLRDKDMTTLRRLARTVPPHFALGRNRQHQGLARAMVKLWERSSIAKIAIKRGIPNTSNERMAEELKRLTGGTLLSRNKDFIVLYRGKDFLTPAVTKLLAERQKLATVNQDEEEQARFRASESIVSNIKAAKGPLVAGTLAETIEANSRWGKQIKDEDREKMLRDNALCKHVSLVRYLERKLVQAQEKVRKAEKALSKVQESLNPAELPSDLEIITDEERFLFRQVGLKMKSFLVLGRRGVFDGTVQNMHLSWKHRELVKIFVKGKNFAQVKHIAISLEAESGGVLISLDKTTQGYAIIVYRGKNYHRPSILRPKNLLTKRQALTRSIELQRREDQMEAVKETGNEDLYSRLEGSYSSDDDVGENLADHRIDRFTARSQ
;
A
#
# COMPACT_ATOMS: atom_id res chain seq x y z
N MET A 1 -50.01 -12.62 17.37
CA MET A 1 -49.87 -14.09 17.39
C MET A 1 -48.61 -14.44 16.62
N ALA A 2 -47.60 -14.99 17.30
CA ALA A 2 -46.30 -15.29 16.72
C ALA A 2 -46.07 -16.81 16.83
N TYR A 3 -45.89 -17.47 15.69
CA TYR A 3 -45.61 -18.89 15.62
C TYR A 3 -44.15 -19.14 16.04
N LYS A 4 -43.94 -19.95 17.08
CA LYS A 4 -42.62 -20.39 17.55
C LYS A 4 -42.26 -21.71 16.86
N LEU A 5 -41.15 -21.75 16.12
CA LEU A 5 -40.54 -23.00 15.63
C LEU A 5 -39.51 -23.52 16.64
N PRO A 6 -39.54 -24.81 17.02
CA PRO A 6 -38.62 -25.39 17.99
C PRO A 6 -37.48 -26.14 17.27
N CYS A 7 -36.36 -25.48 16.99
CA CYS A 7 -35.16 -26.21 16.52
C CYS A 7 -33.82 -25.62 16.96
N VAL A 8 -33.78 -24.68 17.91
CA VAL A 8 -32.52 -24.06 18.36
C VAL A 8 -32.42 -24.01 19.89
N GLN A 9 -32.59 -25.15 20.56
CA GLN A 9 -32.45 -25.24 22.03
C GLN A 9 -31.46 -26.31 22.53
N SER A 10 -30.81 -27.09 21.66
CA SER A 10 -29.95 -28.20 22.10
C SER A 10 -28.45 -27.88 22.16
N TYR A 11 -28.00 -26.62 22.09
CA TYR A 11 -26.57 -26.30 22.13
C TYR A 11 -26.08 -25.48 23.35
N SER A 12 -26.87 -25.38 24.41
CA SER A 12 -26.45 -24.61 25.58
C SER A 12 -26.91 -25.19 26.91
N MET A 13 -26.57 -26.44 27.20
CA MET A 13 -26.44 -26.92 28.58
C MET A 13 -25.45 -28.09 28.57
N HIS A 14 -24.27 -27.87 29.12
CA HIS A 14 -23.48 -28.79 29.96
C HIS A 14 -22.07 -28.19 30.12
N ILE A 15 -22.02 -27.12 30.89
CA ILE A 15 -20.80 -26.70 31.60
C ILE A 15 -21.06 -26.98 33.08
N ASP A 16 -20.09 -27.69 33.66
CA ASP A 16 -19.81 -27.97 35.07
C ASP A 16 -20.68 -28.97 35.85
N SER A 17 -20.07 -30.10 36.26
CA SER A 17 -19.51 -30.19 37.63
C SER A 17 -18.83 -31.55 37.96
N VAL A 18 -17.68 -31.44 38.66
CA VAL A 18 -17.09 -32.32 39.70
C VAL A 18 -16.10 -33.47 39.37
N ALA A 19 -14.84 -33.18 39.76
CA ALA A 19 -13.80 -33.95 40.50
C ALA A 19 -13.13 -35.24 39.97
N TYR A 20 -11.80 -35.22 40.08
CA TYR A 20 -10.88 -36.37 40.11
C TYR A 20 -10.91 -37.09 41.46
N PRO A 21 -10.60 -38.40 41.50
CA PRO A 21 -9.30 -38.79 42.06
C PRO A 21 -8.56 -39.91 41.31
N SER A 22 -7.32 -40.08 41.75
CA SER A 22 -6.18 -40.83 41.19
C SER A 22 -6.19 -42.36 41.38
N SER A 23 -5.45 -43.01 40.47
CA SER A 23 -4.56 -44.19 40.61
C SER A 23 -5.09 -45.64 40.68
N ASN A 24 -4.57 -46.38 39.70
CA ASN A 24 -3.92 -47.70 39.72
C ASN A 24 -4.71 -49.02 39.64
N ASP A 25 -4.36 -49.69 38.53
CA ASP A 25 -4.01 -51.11 38.36
C ASP A 25 -5.04 -52.15 37.88
N SER A 26 -4.80 -52.52 36.61
CA SER A 26 -4.58 -53.89 36.12
C SER A 26 -5.80 -54.75 35.72
N THR A 27 -5.72 -55.11 34.43
CA THR A 27 -6.09 -56.39 33.78
C THR A 27 -7.24 -56.40 32.75
N SER A 28 -6.78 -56.52 31.49
CA SER A 28 -7.27 -57.33 30.38
C SER A 28 -8.68 -57.11 29.80
N ALA A 29 -8.71 -56.52 28.60
CA ALA A 29 -9.44 -57.09 27.47
C ALA A 29 -8.79 -56.67 26.15
N LYS A 30 -8.42 -57.67 25.35
CA LYS A 30 -7.79 -57.59 24.04
C LYS A 30 -8.74 -56.94 23.02
N ILE A 31 -8.29 -55.91 22.30
CA ILE A 31 -8.86 -55.54 21.00
C ILE A 31 -7.71 -55.47 20.00
N VAL A 32 -7.91 -56.20 18.91
CA VAL A 32 -6.98 -56.44 17.81
C VAL A 32 -6.64 -55.11 17.13
N HIS A 33 -5.34 -54.78 17.12
CA HIS A 33 -4.77 -53.73 16.29
C HIS A 33 -4.69 -54.23 14.83
N ASP A 34 -5.42 -53.59 13.92
CA ASP A 34 -5.04 -53.58 12.51
C ASP A 34 -4.10 -52.40 12.26
N ASN A 35 -2.86 -52.76 11.90
CA ASN A 35 -1.74 -51.85 11.71
C ASN A 35 -1.81 -51.21 10.32
N VAL A 36 -2.21 -49.93 10.25
CA VAL A 36 -1.72 -49.02 9.20
C VAL A 36 -0.80 -48.02 9.89
N LYS A 37 0.49 -48.36 9.95
CA LYS A 37 1.55 -47.45 10.39
C LYS A 37 1.58 -46.27 9.42
N SER A 38 1.23 -45.09 9.91
CA SER A 38 1.55 -43.84 9.25
C SER A 38 3.07 -43.65 9.26
N ASN A 39 3.68 -43.60 8.07
CA ASN A 39 5.07 -43.19 7.88
C ASN A 39 5.25 -41.67 8.09
N ASP A 40 4.86 -41.16 9.27
CA ASP A 40 5.06 -39.75 9.66
C ASP A 40 6.54 -39.39 9.92
N ALA A 41 7.43 -40.38 9.88
CA ALA A 41 8.88 -40.21 9.99
C ALA A 41 9.57 -39.89 8.64
N GLU A 42 8.98 -40.24 7.49
CA GLU A 42 9.60 -40.00 6.17
C GLU A 42 9.24 -38.62 5.59
N VAL A 43 8.05 -38.10 5.90
CA VAL A 43 7.57 -36.81 5.38
C VAL A 43 8.32 -35.62 6.03
N LYS A 44 8.83 -35.78 7.25
CA LYS A 44 9.64 -34.77 7.94
C LYS A 44 11.07 -34.62 7.38
N LYS A 45 11.51 -35.49 6.47
CA LYS A 45 12.86 -35.44 5.89
C LYS A 45 13.00 -34.45 4.72
N TYR A 46 11.90 -33.89 4.21
CA TYR A 46 11.87 -33.02 3.02
C TYR A 46 11.63 -31.52 3.29
N PHE A 47 11.44 -31.12 4.55
CA PHE A 47 11.41 -29.71 4.94
C PHE A 47 12.70 -29.37 5.70
N LYS A 48 13.81 -29.32 4.95
CA LYS A 48 15.10 -28.89 5.45
C LYS A 48 15.15 -27.35 5.40
N ASP A 49 15.41 -26.71 6.53
CA ASP A 49 15.52 -25.26 6.64
C ASP A 49 16.63 -24.72 5.71
N PRO A 50 16.39 -23.64 4.93
CA PRO A 50 17.34 -23.12 3.95
C PRO A 50 18.52 -22.34 4.55
N SER A 51 18.66 -22.32 5.88
CA SER A 51 19.73 -21.58 6.57
C SER A 51 21.04 -22.36 6.71
N ALA A 52 21.07 -23.66 6.35
CA ALA A 52 22.20 -24.54 6.60
C ALA A 52 22.65 -25.34 5.37
N GLU A 53 22.68 -24.71 4.19
CA GLU A 53 23.35 -25.29 3.01
C GLU A 53 24.30 -24.24 2.42
N PHE A 54 25.52 -24.18 2.98
CA PHE A 54 26.69 -23.88 2.16
C PHE A 54 26.83 -25.08 1.24
N VAL A 55 26.32 -24.98 0.02
CA VAL A 55 26.63 -25.95 -1.04
C VAL A 55 28.08 -25.68 -1.41
N ASP A 56 28.92 -26.70 -1.34
CA ASP A 56 30.34 -26.58 -1.68
C ASP A 56 30.47 -26.00 -3.10
N THR A 57 31.30 -24.97 -3.23
CA THR A 57 31.46 -24.22 -4.48
C THR A 57 31.93 -25.10 -5.64
N GLU A 58 32.59 -26.21 -5.31
CA GLU A 58 33.10 -27.21 -6.25
C GLU A 58 31.98 -28.07 -6.86
N ASP A 59 30.97 -28.44 -6.07
CA ASP A 59 29.81 -29.21 -6.55
C ASP A 59 28.95 -28.39 -7.53
N ILE A 60 28.90 -27.08 -7.32
CA ILE A 60 28.23 -26.15 -8.23
C ILE A 60 29.05 -26.01 -9.51
N ASP A 61 30.38 -25.93 -9.41
CA ASP A 61 31.21 -25.78 -10.60
C ASP A 61 31.08 -26.97 -11.53
N ASN A 62 31.23 -28.20 -11.04
CA ASN A 62 31.04 -29.41 -11.86
C ASN A 62 29.64 -29.46 -12.51
N PHE A 63 28.61 -28.99 -11.81
CA PHE A 63 27.25 -28.96 -12.34
C PHE A 63 27.05 -27.90 -13.43
N LEU A 64 27.74 -26.76 -13.37
CA LEU A 64 27.65 -25.73 -14.38
C LEU A 64 28.21 -26.21 -15.74
N ASP A 65 29.17 -27.15 -15.76
CA ASP A 65 29.65 -27.78 -17.00
C ASP A 65 28.56 -28.58 -17.72
N GLU A 66 27.62 -29.16 -16.99
CA GLU A 66 26.47 -29.88 -17.57
C GLU A 66 25.43 -28.94 -18.21
N LEU A 67 25.43 -27.66 -17.83
CA LEU A 67 24.44 -26.69 -18.31
C LEU A 67 24.80 -26.06 -19.66
N GLY A 68 26.10 -25.90 -19.94
CA GLY A 68 26.56 -25.31 -21.19
C GLY A 68 28.01 -24.85 -21.19
N PRO A 69 28.48 -24.30 -22.32
CA PRO A 69 29.85 -23.81 -22.45
C PRO A 69 30.11 -22.63 -21.52
N ARG A 70 31.34 -22.57 -20.97
CA ARG A 70 31.77 -21.51 -20.05
C ARG A 70 32.12 -20.23 -20.79
N PHE A 71 31.90 -19.10 -20.13
CA PHE A 71 32.29 -17.78 -20.61
C PHE A 71 33.74 -17.48 -20.20
N THR A 72 34.65 -17.56 -21.16
CA THR A 72 36.10 -17.42 -20.95
C THR A 72 36.54 -16.01 -20.57
N ASP A 73 35.85 -14.98 -21.09
CA ASP A 73 36.25 -13.58 -20.91
C ASP A 73 35.76 -12.98 -19.57
N TRP A 74 35.46 -13.85 -18.60
CA TRP A 74 34.99 -13.44 -17.29
C TRP A 74 36.15 -12.93 -16.42
N SER A 75 36.11 -11.64 -16.08
CA SER A 75 37.11 -10.99 -15.24
C SER A 75 36.82 -11.07 -13.73
N GLY A 76 35.89 -11.92 -13.31
CA GLY A 76 35.47 -12.04 -11.90
C GLY A 76 36.01 -13.30 -11.22
N CYS A 77 35.58 -13.53 -9.97
CA CYS A 77 35.99 -14.72 -9.22
C CYS A 77 35.41 -16.00 -9.83
N ASN A 78 36.14 -17.11 -9.68
CA ASN A 78 35.69 -18.46 -10.00
C ASN A 78 34.43 -18.83 -9.17
N PRO A 79 33.57 -19.73 -9.66
CA PRO A 79 33.63 -20.45 -10.94
C PRO A 79 33.27 -19.59 -12.15
N LEU A 80 33.73 -20.02 -13.33
CA LEU A 80 33.41 -19.32 -14.58
C LEU A 80 31.92 -19.45 -14.90
N PRO A 81 31.19 -18.36 -15.18
CA PRO A 81 29.77 -18.47 -15.50
C PRO A 81 29.56 -19.16 -16.85
N VAL A 82 28.43 -19.84 -17.00
CA VAL A 82 27.99 -20.42 -18.28
C VAL A 82 27.60 -19.28 -19.22
N ASP A 83 28.06 -19.34 -20.46
CA ASP A 83 27.70 -18.36 -21.48
C ASP A 83 26.25 -18.58 -21.93
N ALA A 84 25.35 -17.72 -21.45
CA ALA A 84 23.93 -17.80 -21.76
C ALA A 84 23.62 -17.42 -23.21
N ASP A 85 24.53 -16.72 -23.90
CA ASP A 85 24.36 -16.43 -25.32
C ASP A 85 24.69 -17.67 -26.16
N LEU A 86 25.49 -18.62 -25.70
CA LEU A 86 25.71 -19.86 -26.46
C LEU A 86 24.55 -20.86 -26.29
N LEU A 87 23.62 -20.60 -25.37
CA LEU A 87 22.41 -21.40 -25.20
C LEU A 87 21.37 -21.13 -26.30
N PRO A 88 20.48 -22.10 -26.60
CA PRO A 88 19.43 -21.92 -27.60
C PRO A 88 18.53 -20.72 -27.30
N CYS A 89 18.36 -19.79 -28.25
CA CYS A 89 17.50 -18.61 -28.06
C CYS A 89 16.04 -19.03 -27.82
N MET A 90 15.53 -19.92 -28.68
CA MET A 90 14.17 -20.45 -28.60
C MET A 90 14.21 -21.97 -28.49
N VAL A 91 13.42 -22.49 -27.55
CA VAL A 91 13.19 -23.93 -27.40
C VAL A 91 11.76 -24.17 -27.87
N PRO A 92 11.55 -24.85 -29.01
CA PRO A 92 10.20 -25.13 -29.51
C PRO A 92 9.33 -25.78 -28.44
N GLY A 93 8.14 -25.22 -28.20
CA GLY A 93 7.20 -25.73 -27.20
C GLY A 93 7.62 -25.51 -25.73
N TYR A 94 8.52 -24.56 -25.44
CA TYR A 94 8.90 -24.25 -24.06
C TYR A 94 7.68 -23.91 -23.20
N ARG A 95 7.50 -24.65 -22.11
CA ARG A 95 6.48 -24.38 -21.08
C ARG A 95 7.19 -24.00 -19.77
N PRO A 96 6.69 -23.00 -19.04
CA PRO A 96 7.18 -22.71 -17.69
C PRO A 96 7.13 -23.95 -16.79
N PRO A 97 8.05 -24.09 -15.83
CA PRO A 97 8.06 -25.23 -14.92
C PRO A 97 6.75 -25.30 -14.12
N PHE A 98 6.25 -26.52 -13.92
CA PHE A 98 5.08 -26.75 -13.08
C PHE A 98 5.42 -26.36 -11.63
N ARG A 99 4.60 -25.51 -11.04
CA ARG A 99 4.80 -24.95 -9.71
C ARG A 99 3.56 -25.23 -8.89
N TYR A 100 3.75 -25.69 -7.66
CA TYR A 100 2.65 -25.97 -6.75
C TYR A 100 3.05 -25.54 -5.34
N LEU A 101 2.18 -24.74 -4.73
CA LEU A 101 2.37 -24.26 -3.37
C LEU A 101 1.38 -24.98 -2.44
N PRO A 102 1.84 -25.64 -1.36
CA PRO A 102 0.96 -26.27 -0.40
C PRO A 102 -0.04 -25.29 0.23
N HIS A 103 -1.25 -25.78 0.53
CA HIS A 103 -2.32 -24.98 1.13
C HIS A 103 -1.86 -24.28 2.42
N ARG A 104 -2.33 -23.04 2.64
CA ARG A 104 -1.94 -22.13 3.76
C ARG A 104 -0.50 -21.58 3.72
N THR A 105 0.29 -21.89 2.70
CA THR A 105 1.60 -21.24 2.51
C THR A 105 1.44 -19.93 1.73
N ARG A 106 2.21 -18.90 2.09
CA ARG A 106 2.19 -17.62 1.37
C ARG A 106 3.07 -17.67 0.12
N TRP A 107 2.56 -17.13 -0.98
CA TRP A 107 3.28 -16.98 -2.25
C TRP A 107 4.41 -15.96 -2.16
N SER A 108 4.20 -14.84 -1.45
CA SER A 108 5.18 -13.77 -1.33
C SER A 108 6.22 -14.06 -0.23
N LEU A 109 7.47 -13.67 -0.51
CA LEU A 109 8.53 -13.66 0.47
C LEU A 109 8.29 -12.54 1.50
N ARG A 110 8.56 -12.81 2.78
CA ARG A 110 8.58 -11.77 3.81
C ARG A 110 9.80 -10.87 3.62
N ASP A 111 9.74 -9.63 4.10
CA ASP A 111 10.87 -8.70 3.99
C ASP A 111 12.16 -9.25 4.62
N LYS A 112 12.03 -9.94 5.76
CA LYS A 112 13.16 -10.65 6.41
C LYS A 112 13.78 -11.68 5.46
N ASP A 113 12.97 -12.58 4.91
CA ASP A 113 13.41 -13.62 3.98
C ASP A 113 14.01 -13.01 2.68
N MET A 114 13.45 -11.91 2.18
CA MET A 114 14.04 -11.19 1.04
C MET A 114 15.42 -10.61 1.40
N THR A 115 15.58 -10.04 2.59
CA THR A 115 16.86 -9.47 3.01
C THR A 115 17.93 -10.53 3.21
N THR A 116 17.60 -11.70 3.75
CA THR A 116 18.55 -12.81 3.90
C THR A 116 18.99 -13.36 2.55
N LEU A 117 18.05 -13.60 1.64
CA LEU A 117 18.36 -14.05 0.27
C LEU A 117 19.18 -13.03 -0.52
N ARG A 118 18.90 -11.73 -0.38
CA ARG A 118 19.74 -10.67 -0.98
C ARG A 118 21.14 -10.62 -0.40
N ARG A 119 21.33 -10.93 0.89
CA ARG A 119 22.67 -11.02 1.51
C ARG A 119 23.43 -12.22 0.95
N LEU A 120 22.78 -13.38 0.86
CA LEU A 120 23.35 -14.60 0.27
C LEU A 120 23.71 -14.40 -1.21
N ALA A 121 22.87 -13.73 -1.99
CA ALA A 121 23.16 -13.45 -3.40
C ALA A 121 24.39 -12.57 -3.64
N ARG A 122 24.85 -11.80 -2.64
CA ARG A 122 26.09 -11.02 -2.76
C ARG A 122 27.33 -11.88 -2.62
N THR A 123 27.28 -12.91 -1.79
CA THR A 123 28.40 -13.83 -1.57
C THR A 123 28.52 -14.85 -2.70
N VAL A 124 27.40 -15.23 -3.31
CA VAL A 124 27.37 -16.21 -4.40
C VAL A 124 27.94 -15.63 -5.72
N PRO A 125 28.84 -16.33 -6.41
CA PRO A 125 29.35 -15.95 -7.73
C PRO A 125 28.25 -16.05 -8.81
N PRO A 126 28.39 -15.35 -9.95
CA PRO A 126 27.42 -15.48 -11.04
C PRO A 126 27.49 -16.86 -11.70
N HIS A 127 26.33 -17.44 -11.98
CA HIS A 127 26.21 -18.76 -12.61
C HIS A 127 26.13 -18.65 -14.13
N PHE A 128 25.54 -17.56 -14.64
CA PHE A 128 25.36 -17.33 -16.07
C PHE A 128 25.89 -15.95 -16.45
N ALA A 129 26.39 -15.81 -17.68
CA ALA A 129 26.75 -14.54 -18.29
C ALA A 129 25.84 -14.30 -19.50
N LEU A 130 25.04 -13.23 -19.46
CA LEU A 130 24.03 -12.92 -20.46
C LEU A 130 24.37 -11.61 -21.19
N GLY A 131 24.31 -11.63 -22.51
CA GLY A 131 24.49 -10.43 -23.33
C GLY A 131 23.27 -10.06 -24.20
N ARG A 132 22.43 -11.03 -24.53
CA ARG A 132 21.19 -10.80 -25.30
C ARG A 132 20.09 -10.16 -24.45
N ASN A 133 19.14 -9.49 -25.11
CA ASN A 133 17.99 -8.81 -24.47
C ASN A 133 16.65 -9.55 -24.59
N ARG A 134 16.56 -10.55 -25.48
CA ARG A 134 15.32 -11.24 -25.84
C ARG A 134 15.59 -12.74 -25.99
N GLN A 135 14.53 -13.53 -25.99
CA GLN A 135 14.56 -14.97 -26.29
C GLN A 135 15.44 -15.70 -25.28
N HIS A 136 15.01 -15.65 -24.03
CA HIS A 136 15.73 -16.28 -22.92
C HIS A 136 15.24 -17.70 -22.61
N GLN A 137 14.69 -18.43 -23.59
CA GLN A 137 14.08 -19.74 -23.34
C GLN A 137 15.12 -20.82 -23.02
N GLY A 138 16.26 -20.87 -23.73
CA GLY A 138 17.35 -21.79 -23.42
C GLY A 138 17.98 -21.50 -22.06
N LEU A 139 18.20 -20.21 -21.75
CA LEU A 139 18.65 -19.78 -20.42
C LEU A 139 17.64 -20.17 -19.34
N ALA A 140 16.34 -19.96 -19.57
CA ALA A 140 15.30 -20.33 -18.62
C ALA A 140 15.29 -21.86 -18.36
N ARG A 141 15.50 -22.68 -19.39
CA ARG A 141 15.65 -24.14 -19.23
C ARG A 141 16.88 -24.50 -18.38
N ALA A 142 18.01 -23.86 -18.61
CA ALA A 142 19.23 -24.07 -17.83
C ALA A 142 19.05 -23.61 -16.37
N MET A 143 18.36 -22.49 -16.14
CA MET A 143 18.03 -22.00 -14.79
C MET A 143 17.12 -22.96 -14.03
N VAL A 144 16.13 -23.57 -14.70
CA VAL A 144 15.25 -24.56 -14.07
C VAL A 144 16.04 -25.77 -13.59
N LYS A 145 16.98 -26.27 -14.41
CA LYS A 145 17.92 -27.32 -13.99
C LYS A 145 18.79 -26.88 -12.81
N LEU A 146 19.31 -25.65 -12.84
CA LEU A 146 20.11 -25.08 -11.76
C LEU A 146 19.35 -24.96 -10.43
N TRP A 147 18.03 -24.79 -10.46
CA TRP A 147 17.22 -24.73 -9.26
C TRP A 147 16.99 -26.06 -8.54
N GLU A 148 17.36 -27.18 -9.18
CA GLU A 148 17.38 -28.49 -8.54
C GLU A 148 18.47 -28.56 -7.47
N ARG A 149 19.61 -27.90 -7.69
CA ARG A 149 20.73 -27.86 -6.73
C ARG A 149 20.82 -26.56 -5.93
N SER A 150 20.54 -25.41 -6.56
CA SER A 150 20.70 -24.10 -5.92
C SER A 150 19.37 -23.38 -5.72
N SER A 151 19.27 -22.54 -4.68
CA SER A 151 18.05 -21.76 -4.43
C SER A 151 18.02 -20.42 -5.18
N ILE A 152 19.20 -19.91 -5.58
CA ILE A 152 19.39 -18.60 -6.20
C ILE A 152 20.10 -18.77 -7.55
N ALA A 153 19.54 -18.17 -8.59
CA ALA A 153 20.21 -17.98 -9.86
C ALA A 153 20.71 -16.53 -9.95
N LYS A 154 22.03 -16.38 -10.08
CA LYS A 154 22.70 -15.08 -10.30
C LYS A 154 23.23 -15.02 -11.72
N ILE A 155 22.83 -14.00 -12.46
CA ILE A 155 23.16 -13.81 -13.87
C ILE A 155 23.97 -12.51 -13.96
N ALA A 156 25.19 -12.61 -14.46
CA ALA A 156 26.01 -11.47 -14.83
C ALA A 156 25.61 -10.97 -16.21
N ILE A 157 25.63 -9.65 -16.39
CA ILE A 157 25.40 -9.01 -17.68
C ILE A 157 26.76 -8.70 -18.29
N LYS A 158 26.98 -9.15 -19.54
CA LYS A 158 28.24 -8.90 -20.26
C LYS A 158 28.45 -7.39 -20.46
N ARG A 159 29.66 -6.92 -20.20
CA ARG A 159 30.02 -5.49 -20.30
C ARG A 159 30.17 -5.08 -21.77
N GLY A 160 29.78 -3.85 -22.10
CA GLY A 160 30.03 -3.26 -23.43
C GLY A 160 29.00 -3.57 -24.51
N ILE A 161 27.89 -4.24 -24.17
CA ILE A 161 26.81 -4.52 -25.14
C ILE A 161 25.87 -3.31 -25.20
N PRO A 162 25.68 -2.69 -26.39
CA PRO A 162 24.77 -1.55 -26.53
C PRO A 162 23.30 -1.98 -26.37
N ASN A 163 22.48 -1.07 -25.84
CA ASN A 163 21.02 -1.24 -25.69
C ASN A 163 20.57 -2.37 -24.75
N THR A 164 21.34 -2.77 -23.74
CA THR A 164 20.91 -3.77 -22.76
C THR A 164 19.83 -3.24 -21.81
N SER A 165 18.64 -3.83 -21.83
CA SER A 165 17.53 -3.44 -20.95
C SER A 165 17.29 -4.46 -19.85
N ASN A 166 17.89 -4.23 -18.68
CA ASN A 166 17.86 -5.16 -17.55
C ASN A 166 16.45 -5.41 -17.02
N GLU A 167 15.57 -4.44 -17.19
CA GLU A 167 14.15 -4.56 -16.87
C GLU A 167 13.46 -5.62 -17.72
N ARG A 168 13.55 -5.51 -19.05
CA ARG A 168 12.91 -6.46 -19.96
C ARG A 168 13.49 -7.86 -19.81
N MET A 169 14.81 -7.99 -19.65
CA MET A 169 15.46 -9.27 -19.42
C MET A 169 14.94 -9.95 -18.14
N ALA A 170 14.87 -9.20 -17.03
CA ALA A 170 14.38 -9.72 -15.77
C ALA A 170 12.89 -10.10 -15.82
N GLU A 171 12.06 -9.30 -16.51
CA GLU A 171 10.64 -9.59 -16.69
C GLU A 171 10.41 -10.83 -17.56
N GLU A 172 11.13 -10.97 -18.68
CA GLU A 172 11.05 -12.14 -19.54
C GLU A 172 11.48 -13.40 -18.79
N LEU A 173 12.61 -13.34 -18.07
CA LEU A 173 13.09 -14.46 -17.24
C LEU A 173 12.08 -14.80 -16.14
N LYS A 174 11.50 -13.81 -15.46
CA LYS A 174 10.44 -14.02 -14.47
C LYS A 174 9.23 -14.72 -15.08
N ARG A 175 8.81 -14.33 -16.29
CA ARG A 175 7.68 -14.97 -16.99
C ARG A 175 7.99 -16.41 -17.42
N LEU A 176 9.19 -16.65 -17.95
CA LEU A 176 9.58 -17.97 -18.46
C LEU A 176 9.84 -18.99 -17.35
N THR A 177 10.36 -18.53 -16.21
CA THR A 177 10.78 -19.41 -15.12
C THR A 177 9.79 -19.42 -13.96
N GLY A 178 9.00 -18.35 -13.76
CA GLY A 178 8.16 -18.15 -12.58
C GLY A 178 8.93 -17.76 -11.31
N GLY A 179 10.24 -17.46 -11.41
CA GLY A 179 11.07 -17.11 -10.26
C GLY A 179 10.75 -15.73 -9.68
N THR A 180 11.08 -15.52 -8.40
CA THR A 180 10.92 -14.22 -7.73
C THR A 180 12.18 -13.37 -7.91
N LEU A 181 12.03 -12.15 -8.44
CA LEU A 181 13.12 -11.18 -8.58
C LEU A 181 13.60 -10.67 -7.21
N LEU A 182 14.87 -10.89 -6.88
CA LEU A 182 15.47 -10.42 -5.63
C LEU A 182 16.13 -9.06 -5.76
N SER A 183 16.99 -8.91 -6.77
CA SER A 183 17.81 -7.72 -7.02
C SER A 183 18.08 -7.57 -8.51
N ARG A 184 18.06 -6.31 -8.96
CA ARG A 184 18.34 -5.91 -10.34
C ARG A 184 19.34 -4.76 -10.30
N ASN A 185 20.55 -5.02 -10.79
CA ASN A 185 21.61 -4.04 -10.94
C ASN A 185 21.98 -3.89 -12.42
N LYS A 186 22.87 -2.93 -12.74
CA LYS A 186 23.42 -2.79 -14.09
C LYS A 186 24.21 -4.04 -14.51
N ASP A 187 24.91 -4.65 -13.56
CA ASP A 187 25.84 -5.76 -13.82
C ASP A 187 25.24 -7.14 -13.52
N PHE A 188 24.19 -7.23 -12.70
CA PHE A 188 23.64 -8.50 -12.24
C PHE A 188 22.11 -8.52 -12.16
N ILE A 189 21.53 -9.66 -12.50
CA ILE A 189 20.13 -10.02 -12.24
C ILE A 189 20.12 -11.23 -11.31
N VAL A 190 19.40 -11.13 -10.20
CA VAL A 190 19.30 -12.21 -9.21
C VAL A 190 17.85 -12.65 -9.07
N LEU A 191 17.61 -13.94 -9.34
CA LEU A 191 16.31 -14.58 -9.25
C LEU A 191 16.34 -15.71 -8.21
N TYR A 192 15.30 -15.77 -7.39
CA TYR A 192 15.04 -16.84 -6.45
C TYR A 192 14.06 -17.84 -7.06
N ARG A 193 14.30 -19.14 -6.88
CA ARG A 193 13.47 -20.20 -7.47
C ARG A 193 11.99 -20.11 -7.07
N GLY A 194 11.68 -19.72 -5.84
CA GLY A 194 10.33 -19.78 -5.25
C GLY A 194 10.20 -20.84 -4.14
N LYS A 195 9.14 -20.77 -3.33
CA LYS A 195 8.80 -21.85 -2.35
C LYS A 195 7.95 -22.96 -2.98
N ASP A 196 7.51 -22.70 -4.20
CA ASP A 196 6.58 -23.39 -5.06
C ASP A 196 7.29 -24.21 -6.16
N PHE A 197 8.62 -24.14 -6.20
CA PHE A 197 9.43 -24.92 -7.14
C PHE A 197 9.50 -26.38 -6.71
N LEU A 198 9.26 -27.28 -7.66
CA LEU A 198 9.31 -28.72 -7.47
C LEU A 198 10.33 -29.34 -8.42
N THR A 199 10.98 -30.42 -7.97
CA THR A 199 11.90 -31.17 -8.82
C THR A 199 11.13 -31.92 -9.92
N PRO A 200 11.76 -32.17 -11.09
CA PRO A 200 11.07 -32.82 -12.21
C PRO A 200 10.43 -34.18 -11.85
N ALA A 201 11.02 -34.93 -10.92
CA ALA A 201 10.46 -36.19 -10.44
C ALA A 201 9.10 -35.98 -9.76
N VAL A 202 9.00 -35.03 -8.83
CA VAL A 202 7.75 -34.70 -8.13
C VAL A 202 6.73 -34.08 -9.07
N THR A 203 7.19 -33.25 -10.02
CA THR A 203 6.33 -32.66 -11.05
C THR A 203 5.61 -33.70 -11.89
N LYS A 204 6.32 -34.75 -12.36
CA LYS A 204 5.71 -35.82 -13.16
C LYS A 204 4.63 -36.54 -12.36
N LEU A 205 4.92 -36.92 -11.11
CA LEU A 205 3.98 -37.58 -10.21
C LEU A 205 2.73 -36.74 -9.94
N LEU A 206 2.89 -35.44 -9.68
CA LEU A 206 1.74 -34.55 -9.46
C LEU A 206 0.92 -34.33 -10.73
N ALA A 207 1.57 -34.21 -11.90
CA ALA A 207 0.87 -34.07 -13.18
C ALA A 207 0.04 -35.33 -13.51
N GLU A 208 0.57 -36.53 -13.25
CA GLU A 208 -0.17 -37.78 -13.37
C GLU A 208 -1.35 -37.82 -12.40
N ARG A 209 -1.12 -37.49 -11.12
CA ARG A 209 -2.18 -37.44 -10.11
C ARG A 209 -3.27 -36.42 -10.43
N GLN A 210 -2.90 -35.27 -11.01
CA GLN A 210 -3.85 -34.25 -11.44
C GLN A 210 -4.72 -34.75 -12.61
N LYS A 211 -4.14 -35.44 -13.59
CA LYS A 211 -4.90 -36.05 -14.69
C LYS A 211 -5.91 -37.07 -14.17
N LEU A 212 -5.49 -37.95 -13.26
CA LEU A 212 -6.38 -38.93 -12.62
C LEU A 212 -7.51 -38.25 -11.86
N ALA A 213 -7.22 -37.16 -11.13
CA ALA A 213 -8.25 -36.40 -10.43
C ALA A 213 -9.27 -35.76 -11.38
N THR A 214 -8.84 -35.24 -12.54
CA THR A 214 -9.75 -34.71 -13.56
C THR A 214 -10.64 -35.80 -14.14
N VAL A 215 -10.09 -36.96 -14.48
CA VAL A 215 -10.87 -38.11 -14.97
C VAL A 215 -11.92 -38.54 -13.94
N ASN A 216 -11.53 -38.66 -12.66
CA ASN A 216 -12.47 -39.00 -11.59
C ASN A 216 -13.58 -37.94 -11.41
N GLN A 217 -13.24 -36.65 -11.57
CA GLN A 217 -14.23 -35.57 -11.49
C GLN A 217 -15.21 -35.63 -12.67
N ASP A 218 -14.73 -35.87 -13.88
CA ASP A 218 -15.58 -36.01 -15.08
C ASP A 218 -16.53 -37.21 -14.93
N GLU A 219 -16.06 -38.32 -14.35
CA GLU A 219 -16.89 -39.48 -14.02
C GLU A 219 -17.96 -39.15 -12.97
N GLU A 220 -17.61 -38.41 -11.92
CA GLU A 220 -18.57 -37.97 -10.89
C GLU A 220 -19.60 -36.99 -11.48
N GLU A 221 -19.18 -36.05 -12.32
CA GLU A 221 -20.08 -35.11 -12.99
C GLU A 221 -21.02 -35.82 -13.96
N GLN A 222 -20.54 -36.82 -14.70
CA GLN A 222 -21.39 -37.69 -15.52
C GLN A 222 -22.39 -38.48 -14.66
N ALA A 223 -21.98 -39.00 -13.50
CA ALA A 223 -22.87 -39.68 -12.58
C ALA A 223 -23.95 -38.74 -12.00
N ARG A 224 -23.57 -37.51 -11.62
CA ARG A 224 -24.50 -36.46 -11.17
C ARG A 224 -25.48 -36.07 -12.28
N PHE A 225 -25.00 -35.94 -13.52
CA PHE A 225 -25.84 -35.63 -14.67
C PHE A 225 -26.87 -36.74 -14.90
N ARG A 226 -26.46 -38.01 -14.94
CA ARG A 226 -27.37 -39.17 -15.05
C ARG A 226 -28.40 -39.23 -13.91
N ALA A 227 -28.00 -38.93 -12.67
CA ALA A 227 -28.92 -38.86 -11.54
C ALA A 227 -29.91 -37.69 -11.67
N SER A 228 -29.46 -36.53 -12.14
CA SER A 228 -30.33 -35.37 -12.37
C SER A 228 -31.36 -35.63 -13.47
N GLU A 229 -30.97 -36.29 -14.57
CA GLU A 229 -31.90 -36.71 -15.62
C GLU A 229 -32.96 -37.67 -15.08
N SER A 230 -32.56 -38.61 -14.21
CA SER A 230 -33.48 -39.52 -13.52
C SER A 230 -34.46 -38.81 -12.57
N ILE A 231 -34.04 -37.73 -11.91
CA ILE A 231 -34.91 -36.93 -11.03
C ILE A 231 -35.91 -36.11 -11.85
N VAL A 232 -35.46 -35.50 -12.95
CA VAL A 232 -36.33 -34.70 -13.84
C VAL A 232 -37.39 -35.56 -14.53
N SER A 233 -37.08 -36.82 -14.87
CA SER A 233 -38.09 -37.77 -15.37
C SER A 233 -39.13 -38.13 -14.30
N ASN A 234 -38.76 -38.19 -13.02
CA ASN A 234 -39.70 -38.46 -11.92
C ASN A 234 -40.64 -37.28 -11.63
N ILE A 235 -40.22 -36.03 -11.88
CA ILE A 235 -41.09 -34.84 -11.74
C ILE A 235 -42.23 -34.86 -12.77
N LYS A 236 -41.98 -35.39 -13.99
CA LYS A 236 -43.04 -35.55 -15.01
C LYS A 236 -43.98 -36.73 -14.72
N ALA A 237 -43.62 -37.64 -13.81
CA ALA A 237 -44.44 -38.79 -13.42
C ALA A 237 -45.36 -38.51 -12.21
N ALA A 238 -45.11 -37.46 -11.42
CA ALA A 238 -45.90 -37.11 -10.24
C ALA A 238 -47.10 -36.20 -10.60
N LYS A 239 -48.22 -36.78 -11.03
CA LYS A 239 -49.53 -36.11 -11.06
C LYS A 239 -50.18 -36.15 -9.67
N GLY A 240 -49.92 -35.14 -8.84
CA GLY A 240 -50.65 -34.89 -7.59
C GLY A 240 -50.73 -33.39 -7.31
N PRO A 241 -51.85 -32.85 -6.77
CA PRO A 241 -52.02 -31.41 -6.60
C PRO A 241 -51.21 -30.90 -5.41
N LEU A 242 -50.26 -30.01 -5.66
CA LEU A 242 -49.55 -29.26 -4.62
C LEU A 242 -50.10 -27.83 -4.60
N VAL A 243 -50.75 -27.51 -3.48
CA VAL A 243 -51.45 -26.25 -3.18
C VAL A 243 -50.47 -25.28 -2.52
N ALA A 244 -50.17 -24.18 -3.21
CA ALA A 244 -49.86 -22.82 -2.72
C ALA A 244 -49.10 -22.03 -3.81
N GLY A 245 -49.60 -20.85 -4.20
CA GLY A 245 -48.85 -19.91 -5.06
C GLY A 245 -49.55 -19.45 -6.35
N THR A 246 -50.88 -19.59 -6.46
CA THR A 246 -51.60 -19.15 -7.66
C THR A 246 -51.84 -17.64 -7.62
N LEU A 247 -51.69 -16.96 -8.76
CA LEU A 247 -51.90 -15.50 -8.91
C LEU A 247 -53.28 -15.02 -8.37
N ALA A 248 -54.29 -15.89 -8.41
CA ALA A 248 -55.60 -15.67 -7.81
C ALA A 248 -55.54 -15.41 -6.29
N GLU A 249 -54.71 -16.15 -5.54
CA GLU A 249 -54.55 -15.96 -4.09
C GLU A 249 -53.88 -14.62 -3.78
N THR A 250 -53.00 -14.12 -4.66
CA THR A 250 -52.37 -12.80 -4.50
C THR A 250 -53.36 -11.65 -4.74
N ILE A 251 -54.31 -11.83 -5.67
CA ILE A 251 -55.37 -10.86 -5.96
C ILE A 251 -56.38 -10.82 -4.80
N GLU A 252 -56.77 -11.99 -4.28
CA GLU A 252 -57.65 -12.07 -3.10
C GLU A 252 -57.00 -11.50 -1.84
N ALA A 253 -55.69 -11.69 -1.68
CA ALA A 253 -54.96 -11.08 -0.58
C ALA A 253 -54.92 -9.55 -0.71
N ASN A 254 -54.68 -9.03 -1.92
CA ASN A 254 -54.70 -7.60 -2.18
C ASN A 254 -56.08 -6.98 -1.96
N SER A 255 -57.18 -7.68 -2.27
CA SER A 255 -58.53 -7.15 -2.04
C SER A 255 -58.96 -7.19 -0.58
N ARG A 256 -58.49 -8.17 0.21
CA ARG A 256 -58.79 -8.29 1.65
C ARG A 256 -57.97 -7.35 2.53
N TRP A 257 -56.71 -7.08 2.14
CA TRP A 257 -55.76 -6.34 2.99
C TRP A 257 -55.19 -5.06 2.35
N GLY A 258 -55.45 -4.78 1.07
CA GLY A 258 -55.00 -3.57 0.38
C GLY A 258 -55.89 -2.36 0.69
N LYS A 259 -55.36 -1.37 1.41
CA LYS A 259 -56.04 -0.09 1.63
C LYS A 259 -55.81 0.85 0.44
N GLN A 260 -56.87 1.48 -0.07
CA GLN A 260 -56.76 2.58 -1.05
C GLN A 260 -56.15 3.80 -0.34
N ILE A 261 -54.96 4.23 -0.79
CA ILE A 261 -54.26 5.39 -0.23
C ILE A 261 -54.91 6.66 -0.78
N LYS A 262 -55.36 7.58 0.08
CA LYS A 262 -55.91 8.88 -0.33
C LYS A 262 -54.81 9.73 -0.97
N ASP A 263 -55.17 10.62 -1.90
CA ASP A 263 -54.18 11.46 -2.58
C ASP A 263 -53.43 12.41 -1.61
N GLU A 264 -54.09 12.91 -0.56
CA GLU A 264 -53.46 13.66 0.54
C GLU A 264 -52.39 12.83 1.29
N ASP A 265 -52.66 11.54 1.54
CA ASP A 265 -51.72 10.64 2.19
C ASP A 265 -50.52 10.33 1.28
N ARG A 266 -50.73 10.30 -0.05
CA ARG A 266 -49.65 10.15 -1.04
C ARG A 266 -48.75 11.39 -1.05
N GLU A 267 -49.32 12.59 -1.06
CA GLU A 267 -48.55 13.84 -0.98
C GLU A 267 -47.75 13.95 0.33
N LYS A 268 -48.35 13.55 1.45
CA LYS A 268 -47.65 13.49 2.73
C LYS A 268 -46.50 12.50 2.69
N MET A 269 -46.72 11.31 2.12
CA MET A 269 -45.68 10.29 1.95
C MET A 269 -44.54 10.77 1.03
N LEU A 270 -44.84 11.54 -0.01
CA LEU A 270 -43.84 12.16 -0.89
C LEU A 270 -43.00 13.21 -0.15
N ARG A 271 -43.64 14.09 0.64
CA ARG A 271 -42.96 15.07 1.48
C ARG A 271 -42.06 14.41 2.53
N ASP A 272 -42.58 13.39 3.21
CA ASP A 272 -41.80 12.63 4.21
C ASP A 272 -40.60 11.92 3.56
N ASN A 273 -40.73 11.43 2.33
CA ASN A 273 -39.64 10.82 1.57
C ASN A 273 -38.58 11.86 1.16
N ALA A 274 -39.00 13.04 0.70
CA ALA A 274 -38.10 14.14 0.40
C ALA A 274 -37.30 14.55 1.65
N LEU A 275 -37.98 14.77 2.78
CA LEU A 275 -37.35 15.08 4.06
C LEU A 275 -36.38 13.97 4.50
N CYS A 276 -36.75 12.70 4.35
CA CYS A 276 -35.88 11.57 4.68
C CYS A 276 -34.62 11.53 3.81
N LYS A 277 -34.72 11.84 2.51
CA LYS A 277 -33.56 11.96 1.61
C LYS A 277 -32.65 13.09 2.06
N HIS A 278 -33.19 14.26 2.39
CA HIS A 278 -32.42 15.39 2.93
C HIS A 278 -31.69 15.03 4.23
N VAL A 279 -32.40 14.45 5.20
CA VAL A 279 -31.80 14.03 6.48
C VAL A 279 -30.69 13.00 6.24
N SER A 280 -30.87 12.06 5.31
CA SER A 280 -29.84 11.08 4.96
C SER A 280 -28.60 11.72 4.35
N LEU A 281 -28.79 12.74 3.51
CA LEU A 281 -27.71 13.49 2.86
C LEU A 281 -26.94 14.32 3.89
N VAL A 282 -27.63 15.05 4.76
CA VAL A 282 -27.01 15.83 5.85
C VAL A 282 -26.18 14.90 6.74
N ARG A 283 -26.74 13.76 7.18
CA ARG A 283 -25.98 12.75 7.98
C ARG A 283 -24.77 12.18 7.25
N TYR A 284 -24.81 12.08 5.92
CA TYR A 284 -23.65 11.65 5.14
C TYR A 284 -22.56 12.73 5.13
N LEU A 285 -22.96 13.99 4.93
CA LEU A 285 -22.04 15.14 4.92
C LEU A 285 -21.39 15.37 6.29
N GLU A 286 -22.17 15.28 7.37
CA GLU A 286 -21.66 15.34 8.75
C GLU A 286 -20.59 14.27 8.99
N ARG A 287 -20.84 13.02 8.56
CA ARG A 287 -19.86 11.94 8.66
C ARG A 287 -18.59 12.24 7.86
N LYS A 288 -18.71 12.78 6.65
CA LYS A 288 -17.56 13.15 5.80
C LYS A 288 -16.74 14.29 6.43
N LEU A 289 -17.42 15.29 7.00
CA LEU A 289 -16.81 16.42 7.69
C LEU A 289 -16.04 15.94 8.94
N VAL A 290 -16.66 15.10 9.79
CA VAL A 290 -16.01 14.52 10.97
C VAL A 290 -14.77 13.71 10.58
N GLN A 291 -14.83 12.93 9.49
CA GLN A 291 -13.67 12.19 9.00
C GLN A 291 -12.53 13.12 8.54
N ALA A 292 -12.84 14.24 7.88
CA ALA A 292 -11.85 15.20 7.43
C ALA A 292 -11.22 15.95 8.62
N GLN A 293 -12.02 16.41 9.58
CA GLN A 293 -11.56 17.01 10.83
C GLN A 293 -10.67 16.05 11.63
N GLU A 294 -11.03 14.77 11.70
CA GLU A 294 -10.24 13.76 12.40
C GLU A 294 -8.85 13.56 11.77
N LYS A 295 -8.73 13.70 10.43
CA LYS A 295 -7.42 13.67 9.75
C LYS A 295 -6.57 14.88 10.10
N VAL A 296 -7.17 16.08 10.13
CA VAL A 296 -6.48 17.31 10.56
C VAL A 296 -6.00 17.16 12.00
N ARG A 297 -6.88 16.73 12.91
CA ARG A 297 -6.55 16.50 14.32
C ARG A 297 -5.42 15.49 14.52
N LYS A 298 -5.39 14.41 13.71
CA LYS A 298 -4.27 13.43 13.74
C LYS A 298 -2.95 14.07 13.33
N ALA A 299 -2.95 14.90 12.28
CA ALA A 299 -1.76 15.62 11.85
C ALA A 299 -1.30 16.64 12.90
N GLU A 300 -2.23 17.36 13.54
CA GLU A 300 -1.93 18.29 14.64
C GLU A 300 -1.33 17.59 15.85
N LYS A 301 -1.86 16.42 16.23
CA LYS A 301 -1.27 15.58 17.29
C LYS A 301 0.12 15.06 16.94
N ALA A 302 0.38 14.76 15.67
CA ALA A 302 1.73 14.37 15.24
C ALA A 302 2.69 15.57 15.31
N LEU A 303 2.21 16.77 14.93
CA LEU A 303 2.97 18.01 15.04
C LEU A 303 3.28 18.37 16.50
N SER A 304 2.30 18.27 17.40
CA SER A 304 2.48 18.57 18.82
C SER A 304 3.58 17.70 19.43
N LYS A 305 3.57 16.39 19.15
CA LYS A 305 4.61 15.45 19.61
C LYS A 305 6.01 15.83 19.17
N VAL A 306 6.16 16.38 17.97
CA VAL A 306 7.47 16.85 17.49
C VAL A 306 7.82 18.18 18.14
N GLN A 307 6.85 19.07 18.33
CA GLN A 307 7.02 20.38 18.96
C GLN A 307 7.26 20.32 20.47
N GLU A 308 6.84 19.26 21.17
CA GLU A 308 7.12 19.03 22.60
C GLU A 308 8.62 19.09 22.93
N SER A 309 9.47 18.70 21.98
CA SER A 309 10.94 18.75 22.13
C SER A 309 11.57 20.11 21.82
N LEU A 310 10.78 21.10 21.38
CA LEU A 310 11.25 22.42 21.00
C LEU A 310 10.95 23.42 22.11
N ASN A 311 12.01 24.00 22.67
CA ASN A 311 11.95 25.06 23.67
C ASN A 311 12.64 26.30 23.08
N PRO A 312 11.91 27.16 22.34
CA PRO A 312 12.53 28.26 21.63
C PRO A 312 13.16 29.24 22.63
N ALA A 313 14.36 29.72 22.32
CA ALA A 313 14.99 30.75 23.13
C ALA A 313 14.19 32.06 23.03
N GLU A 314 14.09 32.78 24.15
CA GLU A 314 13.57 34.15 24.14
C GLU A 314 14.64 35.10 23.60
N LEU A 315 14.20 36.23 23.04
CA LEU A 315 15.12 37.26 22.58
C LEU A 315 15.90 37.81 23.78
N PRO A 316 17.23 37.99 23.68
CA PRO A 316 18.01 38.61 24.75
C PRO A 316 17.50 40.03 25.04
N SER A 317 17.28 40.36 26.31
CA SER A 317 16.90 41.72 26.72
C SER A 317 18.02 42.74 26.45
N ASP A 318 19.27 42.27 26.50
CA ASP A 318 20.47 43.07 26.24
C ASP A 318 20.83 43.02 24.76
N LEU A 319 20.05 43.68 23.92
CA LEU A 319 20.39 43.84 22.50
C LEU A 319 21.53 44.86 22.37
N GLU A 320 22.64 44.45 21.75
CA GLU A 320 23.69 45.38 21.34
C GLU A 320 23.08 46.45 20.42
N ILE A 321 23.15 47.72 20.83
CA ILE A 321 22.68 48.85 20.04
C ILE A 321 23.70 49.08 18.91
N ILE A 322 23.42 48.52 17.75
CA ILE A 322 24.17 48.81 16.52
C ILE A 322 23.74 50.18 16.02
N THR A 323 24.70 51.04 15.69
CA THR A 323 24.42 52.34 15.09
C THR A 323 23.86 52.18 13.68
N ASP A 324 23.02 53.12 13.23
CA ASP A 324 22.42 53.03 11.88
C ASP A 324 23.47 53.02 10.76
N GLU A 325 24.62 53.67 10.99
CA GLU A 325 25.77 53.69 10.08
C GLU A 325 26.42 52.31 9.94
N GLU A 326 26.74 51.66 11.06
CA GLU A 326 27.27 50.29 11.09
C GLU A 326 26.28 49.33 10.44
N ARG A 327 24.99 49.49 10.72
CA ARG A 327 23.92 48.67 10.15
C ARG A 327 23.85 48.81 8.63
N PHE A 328 23.99 50.02 8.11
CA PHE A 328 24.05 50.27 6.67
C PHE A 328 25.29 49.64 6.03
N LEU A 329 26.46 49.80 6.64
CA LEU A 329 27.72 49.21 6.15
C LEU A 329 27.63 47.68 6.10
N PHE A 330 27.18 47.05 7.17
CA PHE A 330 27.04 45.60 7.22
C PHE A 330 26.00 45.07 6.24
N ARG A 331 24.93 45.82 5.97
CA ARG A 331 23.98 45.48 4.90
C ARG A 331 24.67 45.48 3.54
N GLN A 332 25.43 46.52 3.20
CA GLN A 332 26.15 46.61 1.93
C GLN A 332 27.15 45.46 1.74
N VAL A 333 27.93 45.15 2.78
CA VAL A 333 28.87 44.03 2.77
C VAL A 333 28.13 42.70 2.65
N GLY A 334 27.11 42.47 3.48
CA GLY A 334 26.33 41.23 3.51
C GLY A 334 25.59 40.96 2.19
N LEU A 335 25.16 41.99 1.46
CA LEU A 335 24.55 41.83 0.14
C LEU A 335 25.59 41.40 -0.92
N LYS A 336 26.79 41.97 -0.91
CA LYS A 336 27.89 41.58 -1.83
C LYS A 336 28.42 40.17 -1.56
N MET A 337 28.28 39.68 -0.33
CA MET A 337 28.71 38.33 0.04
C MET A 337 27.89 37.24 -0.66
N LYS A 338 28.55 36.13 -0.98
CA LYS A 338 27.88 34.88 -1.39
C LYS A 338 27.08 34.33 -0.20
N SER A 339 25.88 33.80 -0.48
CA SER A 339 25.07 33.15 0.56
C SER A 339 25.82 31.97 1.18
N PHE A 340 25.87 31.94 2.50
CA PHE A 340 26.55 30.90 3.25
C PHE A 340 25.60 29.74 3.54
N LEU A 341 24.37 30.06 3.97
CA LEU A 341 23.35 29.07 4.32
C LEU A 341 22.11 29.25 3.45
N VAL A 342 21.52 28.15 3.00
CA VAL A 342 20.22 28.14 2.31
C VAL A 342 19.20 27.43 3.18
N LEU A 343 18.16 28.17 3.62
CA LEU A 343 17.04 27.59 4.37
C LEU A 343 16.01 27.02 3.39
N GLY A 344 15.87 25.70 3.43
CA GLY A 344 14.85 24.96 2.70
C GLY A 344 13.60 24.66 3.54
N ARG A 345 12.92 23.57 3.18
CA ARG A 345 11.67 23.11 3.82
C ARG A 345 11.77 22.88 5.33
N ARG A 346 12.94 22.51 5.84
CA ARG A 346 13.19 22.18 7.27
C ARG A 346 13.21 23.41 8.20
N GLY A 347 13.33 24.62 7.66
CA GLY A 347 13.39 25.84 8.47
C GLY A 347 14.62 25.92 9.37
N VAL A 348 14.45 26.53 10.55
CA VAL A 348 15.48 26.70 11.58
C VAL A 348 15.50 25.46 12.48
N PHE A 349 16.67 24.85 12.64
CA PHE A 349 16.90 23.64 13.44
C PHE A 349 18.33 23.65 13.99
N ASP A 350 18.71 22.70 14.85
CA ASP A 350 19.99 22.68 15.57
C ASP A 350 21.23 22.91 14.66
N GLY A 351 21.25 22.27 13.50
CA GLY A 351 22.34 22.39 12.52
C GLY A 351 22.40 23.75 11.81
N THR A 352 21.29 24.48 11.73
CA THR A 352 21.27 25.85 11.18
C THR A 352 22.08 26.79 12.06
N VAL A 353 21.82 26.78 13.36
CA VAL A 353 22.55 27.61 14.34
C VAL A 353 24.01 27.18 14.44
N GLN A 354 24.28 25.88 14.41
CA GLN A 354 25.65 25.37 14.33
C GLN A 354 26.41 25.95 13.13
N ASN A 355 25.79 25.96 11.95
CA ASN A 355 26.41 26.49 10.75
C ASN A 355 26.65 28.01 10.85
N MET A 356 25.77 28.76 11.51
CA MET A 356 25.98 30.18 11.79
C MET A 356 27.22 30.40 12.65
N HIS A 357 27.35 29.69 13.78
CA HIS A 357 28.52 29.79 14.64
C HIS A 357 29.82 29.35 13.96
N LEU A 358 29.77 28.34 13.08
CA LEU A 358 30.92 27.93 12.28
C LEU A 358 31.34 29.00 11.26
N SER A 359 30.38 29.70 10.65
CA SER A 359 30.67 30.84 9.77
C SER A 359 31.29 32.00 10.55
N TRP A 360 30.76 32.25 11.75
CA TRP A 360 31.22 33.30 12.66
C TRP A 360 32.63 33.13 13.22
N LYS A 361 33.22 31.95 13.02
CA LYS A 361 34.63 31.68 13.28
C LYS A 361 35.55 32.48 12.33
N HIS A 362 35.12 32.71 11.10
CA HIS A 362 35.97 33.27 10.04
C HIS A 362 35.39 34.53 9.40
N ARG A 363 34.13 34.86 9.68
CA ARG A 363 33.42 36.02 9.12
C ARG A 363 32.50 36.61 10.17
N GLU A 364 32.37 37.92 10.23
CA GLU A 364 31.48 38.55 11.22
C GLU A 364 30.00 38.54 10.78
N LEU A 365 29.77 38.40 9.46
CA LEU A 365 28.46 38.40 8.84
C LEU A 365 28.09 37.04 8.26
N VAL A 366 26.82 36.68 8.39
CA VAL A 366 26.24 35.50 7.75
C VAL A 366 25.06 35.93 6.88
N LYS A 367 25.16 35.61 5.59
CA LYS A 367 24.06 35.75 4.64
C LYS A 367 23.31 34.43 4.52
N ILE A 368 22.06 34.42 4.96
CA ILE A 368 21.16 33.27 4.92
C ILE A 368 20.10 33.52 3.84
N PHE A 369 19.95 32.58 2.92
CA PHE A 369 19.01 32.70 1.82
C PHE A 369 17.78 31.81 2.03
N VAL A 370 16.58 32.40 1.90
CA VAL A 370 15.29 31.72 2.08
C VAL A 370 14.50 31.76 0.79
N LYS A 371 14.15 30.58 0.25
CA LYS A 371 13.38 30.45 -1.00
C LYS A 371 11.87 30.31 -0.72
N GLY A 372 11.05 31.04 -1.48
CA GLY A 372 9.61 30.76 -1.64
C GLY A 372 8.75 30.90 -0.37
N LYS A 373 9.11 31.78 0.56
CA LYS A 373 8.31 32.03 1.77
C LYS A 373 7.71 33.43 1.75
N ASN A 374 6.55 33.59 2.41
CA ASN A 374 5.93 34.91 2.57
C ASN A 374 6.78 35.81 3.50
N PHE A 375 6.73 37.12 3.31
CA PHE A 375 7.49 38.09 4.10
C PHE A 375 7.24 37.94 5.60
N ALA A 376 5.98 37.73 6.02
CA ALA A 376 5.63 37.50 7.42
C ALA A 376 6.33 36.26 8.01
N GLN A 377 6.40 35.16 7.24
CA GLN A 377 7.10 33.95 7.67
C GLN A 377 8.62 34.16 7.75
N VAL A 378 9.18 34.92 6.80
CA VAL A 378 10.61 35.28 6.80
C VAL A 378 10.94 36.15 8.01
N LYS A 379 10.08 37.10 8.38
CA LYS A 379 10.22 37.91 9.59
C LYS A 379 10.25 37.04 10.84
N HIS A 380 9.33 36.08 10.97
CA HIS A 380 9.35 35.14 12.09
C HIS A 380 10.63 34.30 12.10
N ILE A 381 11.11 33.83 10.94
CA ILE A 381 12.36 33.09 10.85
C ILE A 381 13.54 33.94 11.29
N ALA A 382 13.56 35.22 10.92
CA ALA A 382 14.60 36.15 11.32
C ALA A 382 14.64 36.34 12.84
N ILE A 383 13.48 36.57 13.45
CA ILE A 383 13.34 36.67 14.92
C ILE A 383 13.80 35.39 15.60
N SER A 384 13.40 34.21 15.09
CA SER A 384 13.87 32.94 15.63
C SER A 384 15.37 32.74 15.47
N LEU A 385 15.97 33.18 14.36
CA LEU A 385 17.42 33.08 14.16
C LEU A 385 18.18 33.99 15.14
N GLU A 386 17.69 35.21 15.36
CA GLU A 386 18.25 36.15 16.33
C GLU A 386 18.20 35.58 17.76
N ALA A 387 17.04 35.09 18.19
CA ALA A 387 16.87 34.51 19.52
C ALA A 387 17.75 33.26 19.75
N GLU A 388 17.82 32.36 18.76
CA GLU A 388 18.53 31.08 18.92
C GLU A 388 20.05 31.18 18.75
N SER A 389 20.52 32.11 17.93
CA SER A 389 21.95 32.29 17.67
C SER A 389 22.59 33.37 18.52
N GLY A 390 21.80 34.26 19.13
CA GLY A 390 22.27 35.44 19.86
C GLY A 390 22.93 36.48 18.96
N GLY A 391 22.80 36.36 17.64
CA GLY A 391 23.33 37.33 16.68
C GLY A 391 22.29 38.41 16.36
N VAL A 392 22.77 39.59 16.01
CA VAL A 392 21.91 40.77 15.75
C VAL A 392 21.40 40.77 14.31
N LEU A 393 20.09 40.95 14.15
CA LEU A 393 19.48 41.06 12.83
C LEU A 393 19.80 42.41 12.16
N ILE A 394 20.59 42.40 11.08
CA ILE A 394 20.92 43.64 10.34
C ILE A 394 19.81 43.99 9.36
N SER A 395 19.50 43.10 8.43
CA SER A 395 18.59 43.41 7.33
C SER A 395 17.87 42.18 6.77
N LEU A 396 16.66 42.44 6.26
CA LEU A 396 15.80 41.50 5.54
C LEU A 396 15.56 42.06 4.15
N ASP A 397 16.31 41.55 3.17
CA ASP A 397 16.28 42.06 1.80
C ASP A 397 15.60 41.09 0.83
N LYS A 398 14.67 41.62 0.02
CA LYS A 398 14.02 40.84 -1.04
C LYS A 398 14.96 40.73 -2.24
N THR A 399 15.23 39.51 -2.67
CA THR A 399 16.02 39.19 -3.87
C THR A 399 15.09 38.62 -4.96
N THR A 400 15.54 38.61 -6.21
CA THR A 400 14.78 38.04 -7.35
C THR A 400 14.32 36.59 -7.14
N GLN A 401 15.04 35.80 -6.34
CA GLN A 401 14.75 34.38 -6.10
C GLN A 401 14.22 34.07 -4.68
N GLY A 402 13.98 35.08 -3.84
CA GLY A 402 13.57 34.87 -2.44
C GLY A 402 13.96 36.02 -1.51
N TYR A 403 14.35 35.68 -0.27
CA TYR A 403 14.75 36.65 0.75
C TYR A 403 16.15 36.35 1.28
N ALA A 404 16.94 37.40 1.49
CA ALA A 404 18.24 37.35 2.14
C ALA A 404 18.13 37.92 3.56
N ILE A 405 18.48 37.10 4.54
CA ILE A 405 18.58 37.48 5.94
C ILE A 405 20.07 37.67 6.24
N ILE A 406 20.45 38.85 6.70
CA ILE A 406 21.82 39.16 7.08
C ILE A 406 21.86 39.28 8.61
N VAL A 407 22.64 38.39 9.24
CA VAL A 407 22.80 38.34 10.69
C VAL A 407 24.25 38.65 11.04
N TYR A 408 24.43 39.59 11.96
CA TYR A 408 25.71 39.95 12.55
C TYR A 408 25.97 39.11 13.80
N ARG A 409 27.23 38.79 14.02
CA ARG A 409 27.67 38.01 15.17
C ARG A 409 27.48 38.74 16.52
N GLY A 410 27.68 40.04 16.56
CA GLY A 410 27.80 40.83 17.80
C GLY A 410 29.27 41.06 18.19
N LYS A 411 29.55 42.22 18.79
CA LYS A 411 30.89 42.61 19.28
C LYS A 411 31.31 41.73 20.46
N ASN A 412 30.36 41.39 21.33
CA ASN A 412 30.56 40.57 22.53
C ASN A 412 30.42 39.06 22.28
N TYR A 413 30.49 38.63 21.02
CA TYR A 413 30.32 37.22 20.70
C TYR A 413 31.47 36.37 21.23
N HIS A 414 31.10 35.41 22.06
CA HIS A 414 31.96 34.32 22.50
C HIS A 414 31.45 33.03 21.86
N ARG A 415 32.36 32.26 21.26
CA ARG A 415 31.99 31.00 20.64
C ARG A 415 31.47 30.05 21.71
N PRO A 416 30.21 29.58 21.65
CA PRO A 416 29.70 28.67 22.64
C PRO A 416 30.45 27.33 22.55
N SER A 417 30.73 26.73 23.71
CA SER A 417 31.35 25.41 23.81
C SER A 417 30.47 24.33 23.16
N ILE A 418 29.15 24.50 23.25
CA ILE A 418 28.14 23.67 22.60
C ILE A 418 27.60 24.41 21.37
N LEU A 419 28.06 24.02 20.18
CA LEU A 419 27.65 24.67 18.92
C LEU A 419 26.25 24.26 18.45
N ARG A 420 25.69 23.16 18.97
CA ARG A 420 24.34 22.71 18.65
C ARG A 420 23.43 22.96 19.85
N PRO A 421 22.51 23.93 19.79
CA PRO A 421 21.59 24.18 20.88
C PRO A 421 20.68 22.96 21.07
N LYS A 422 20.50 22.53 22.33
CA LYS A 422 19.59 21.42 22.69
C LYS A 422 18.12 21.85 22.65
N ASN A 423 17.88 23.14 22.58
CA ASN A 423 16.57 23.80 22.53
C ASN A 423 15.82 23.56 21.21
N LEU A 424 16.57 23.30 20.13
CA LEU A 424 16.05 23.13 18.78
C LEU A 424 15.89 21.67 18.37
N LEU A 425 15.01 21.46 17.40
CA LEU A 425 14.82 20.16 16.75
C LEU A 425 16.09 19.68 16.07
N THR A 426 16.29 18.37 16.11
CA THR A 426 17.33 17.72 15.29
C THR A 426 16.97 17.77 13.81
N LYS A 427 17.96 17.66 12.92
CA LYS A 427 17.76 17.58 11.45
C LYS A 427 16.67 16.59 11.00
N ARG A 428 16.54 15.45 11.70
CA ARG A 428 15.51 14.43 11.40
C ARG A 428 14.13 14.89 11.86
N GLN A 429 13.99 15.33 13.11
CA GLN A 429 12.72 15.83 13.64
C GLN A 429 12.22 17.06 12.89
N ALA A 430 13.11 17.97 12.50
CA ALA A 430 12.75 19.14 11.68
C ALA A 430 12.20 18.75 10.30
N LEU A 431 12.71 17.67 9.70
CA LEU A 431 12.14 17.12 8.46
C LEU A 431 10.74 16.56 8.71
N THR A 432 10.57 15.76 9.77
CA THR A 432 9.26 15.22 10.15
C THR A 432 8.25 16.34 10.39
N ARG A 433 8.61 17.39 11.15
CA ARG A 433 7.76 18.58 11.34
C ARG A 433 7.36 19.21 10.02
N SER A 434 8.29 19.37 9.08
CA SER A 434 7.97 19.97 7.78
C SER A 434 7.00 19.13 6.94
N ILE A 435 7.10 17.80 7.02
CA ILE A 435 6.19 16.88 6.32
C ILE A 435 4.80 16.93 6.93
N GLU A 436 4.72 16.91 8.26
CA GLU A 436 3.41 16.97 8.94
C GLU A 436 2.75 18.35 8.82
N LEU A 437 3.52 19.44 8.73
CA LEU A 437 2.98 20.77 8.44
C LEU A 437 2.35 20.82 7.05
N GLN A 438 3.05 20.29 6.05
CA GLN A 438 2.54 20.19 4.69
C GLN A 438 1.28 19.31 4.65
N ARG A 439 1.30 18.13 5.28
CA ARG A 439 0.13 17.27 5.38
C ARG A 439 -1.05 18.01 6.03
N ARG A 440 -0.83 18.75 7.12
CA ARG A 440 -1.88 19.51 7.80
C ARG A 440 -2.46 20.59 6.89
N GLU A 441 -1.61 21.31 6.15
CA GLU A 441 -2.04 22.31 5.16
C GLU A 441 -2.90 21.68 4.06
N ASP A 442 -2.42 20.58 3.45
CA ASP A 442 -3.16 19.83 2.43
C ASP A 442 -4.52 19.33 2.95
N GLN A 443 -4.58 18.82 4.19
CA GLN A 443 -5.84 18.37 4.80
C GLN A 443 -6.77 19.54 5.14
N MET A 444 -6.24 20.69 5.56
CA MET A 444 -7.03 21.89 5.83
C MET A 444 -7.62 22.50 4.56
N GLU A 445 -6.84 22.51 3.47
CA GLU A 445 -7.32 22.93 2.15
C GLU A 445 -8.44 22.01 1.65
N ALA A 446 -8.25 20.70 1.77
CA ALA A 446 -9.30 19.72 1.44
C ALA A 446 -10.59 19.91 2.27
N VAL A 447 -10.49 20.27 3.56
CA VAL A 447 -11.67 20.61 4.38
C VAL A 447 -12.38 21.86 3.86
N LYS A 448 -11.65 22.89 3.45
CA LYS A 448 -12.22 24.11 2.87
C LYS A 448 -12.93 23.84 1.55
N GLU A 449 -12.31 23.05 0.68
CA GLU A 449 -12.89 22.66 -0.62
C GLU A 449 -14.14 21.80 -0.47
N THR A 450 -14.22 20.94 0.55
CA THR A 450 -15.46 20.19 0.82
C THR A 450 -16.64 21.07 1.23
N GLY A 451 -16.41 22.34 1.55
CA GLY A 451 -17.43 23.27 2.06
C GLY A 451 -18.21 24.05 1.01
N ASN A 452 -17.73 24.21 -0.23
CA ASN A 452 -18.32 25.16 -1.17
C ASN A 452 -18.55 24.55 -2.57
N GLU A 453 -19.64 24.98 -3.21
CA GLU A 453 -20.17 24.60 -4.55
C GLU A 453 -21.04 23.34 -4.62
N ASP A 454 -20.48 22.13 -4.49
CA ASP A 454 -21.25 20.87 -4.67
C ASP A 454 -22.41 20.67 -3.67
N LEU A 455 -22.37 21.42 -2.55
CA LEU A 455 -23.33 21.37 -1.45
C LEU A 455 -24.54 22.28 -1.67
N TYR A 456 -24.32 23.49 -2.20
CA TYR A 456 -25.40 24.44 -2.46
C TYR A 456 -26.25 23.98 -3.64
N SER A 457 -25.62 23.53 -4.73
CA SER A 457 -26.34 23.08 -5.93
C SER A 457 -27.16 21.80 -5.71
N ARG A 458 -26.71 20.88 -4.83
CA ARG A 458 -27.47 19.67 -4.47
C ARG A 458 -28.64 19.94 -3.51
N LEU A 459 -28.55 21.00 -2.70
CA LEU A 459 -29.67 21.44 -1.86
C LEU A 459 -30.69 22.24 -2.70
N GLU A 460 -30.22 23.12 -3.58
CA GLU A 460 -31.06 23.95 -4.45
C GLU A 460 -31.84 23.12 -5.47
N GLY A 461 -31.23 22.08 -6.06
CA GLY A 461 -31.91 21.16 -6.98
C GLY A 461 -33.06 20.34 -6.36
N SER A 462 -33.16 20.29 -5.04
CA SER A 462 -34.26 19.63 -4.31
C SER A 462 -35.37 20.56 -3.82
N TYR A 463 -35.17 21.89 -3.90
CA TYR A 463 -36.21 22.88 -3.62
C TYR A 463 -36.95 23.36 -4.88
N SER A 464 -36.43 23.06 -6.08
CA SER A 464 -36.94 23.64 -7.33
C SER A 464 -38.02 22.83 -8.06
N SER A 465 -38.62 21.82 -7.42
CA SER A 465 -39.78 21.10 -7.95
C SER A 465 -40.89 21.12 -6.89
N ASP A 466 -41.99 21.80 -7.21
CA ASP A 466 -43.29 21.77 -6.51
C ASP A 466 -43.73 23.08 -5.81
N ASP A 467 -43.54 24.24 -6.44
CA ASP A 467 -44.34 25.46 -6.14
C ASP A 467 -44.71 26.22 -7.44
N ASP A 468 -45.23 25.51 -8.44
CA ASP A 468 -45.84 26.15 -9.61
C ASP A 468 -47.15 25.44 -10.00
N VAL A 469 -48.14 25.50 -9.11
CA VAL A 469 -49.54 25.24 -9.47
C VAL A 469 -50.24 26.58 -9.53
N GLY A 470 -50.26 27.13 -10.75
CA GLY A 470 -50.91 28.38 -11.08
C GLY A 470 -52.42 28.37 -10.83
N GLU A 471 -52.89 29.47 -10.25
CA GLU A 471 -54.27 29.92 -10.39
C GLU A 471 -54.57 30.15 -11.88
N ASN A 472 -55.47 29.35 -12.45
CA ASN A 472 -56.19 29.70 -13.67
C ASN A 472 -57.65 29.27 -13.50
N LEU A 473 -58.46 30.22 -12.99
CA LEU A 473 -59.91 30.11 -12.96
C LEU A 473 -60.48 30.26 -14.38
N ALA A 474 -61.11 29.18 -14.84
CA ALA A 474 -62.32 29.13 -15.65
C ALA A 474 -62.45 30.05 -16.89
N ASP A 475 -62.37 29.45 -18.07
CA ASP A 475 -63.17 29.88 -19.22
C ASP A 475 -63.86 28.65 -19.84
N HIS A 476 -65.15 28.47 -19.49
CA HIS A 476 -66.01 27.46 -20.10
C HIS A 476 -67.05 28.15 -21.00
N ARG A 477 -66.75 28.02 -22.29
CA ARG A 477 -67.60 28.27 -23.45
C ARG A 477 -68.90 27.44 -23.36
N ILE A 478 -70.05 28.09 -23.36
CA ILE A 478 -71.32 27.49 -23.82
C ILE A 478 -71.80 28.25 -25.05
N ASP A 479 -72.19 27.45 -26.02
CA ASP A 479 -72.47 27.78 -27.41
C ASP A 479 -74.00 27.92 -27.63
N ARG A 480 -74.35 28.68 -28.66
CA ARG A 480 -75.61 28.67 -29.46
C ARG A 480 -76.78 29.62 -29.15
N PHE A 481 -77.06 30.39 -30.20
CA PHE A 481 -78.36 30.69 -30.83
C PHE A 481 -79.48 31.30 -29.97
N THR A 482 -79.85 32.53 -30.32
CA THR A 482 -81.23 32.85 -30.76
C THR A 482 -81.28 34.17 -31.52
N ALA A 483 -81.93 34.13 -32.68
CA ALA A 483 -82.34 35.29 -33.45
C ALA A 483 -83.75 35.73 -32.99
N ARG A 484 -83.96 37.06 -32.95
CA ARG A 484 -85.19 37.83 -33.23
C ARG A 484 -86.52 37.43 -32.55
N SER A 485 -87.10 38.39 -31.83
CA SER A 485 -88.51 38.79 -31.97
C SER A 485 -88.81 40.05 -31.13
N GLN A 486 -89.19 41.12 -31.85
CA GLN A 486 -89.82 42.40 -31.45
C GLN A 486 -89.01 43.41 -30.64
#